data_AF-A0A7G2M829-F1
#
_entry.id   AF-A0A7G2M829-F1
#
_cell.length_a   1.000
_cell.length_b   1.000
_cell.length_c   1.000
_cell.angle_alpha   90.00
_cell.angle_beta   90.00
_cell.angle_gamma   90.00
#
_symmetry.space_group_name_H-M   'P 1'
#
loop_
_entity.id
_entity.type
_entity.pdbx_description
1 polymer ?
#
loop_
_entity_poly.entity_id
_entity_poly.type
_entity_poly.pdbx_seq_one_letter_code
_entity_poly.pdbx_strand_id
1 'polypeptide(L)'
;MERDVLFISHATPEDNEFAIWLASRLEMLGYKTWIDKNGLLGGEHFWLTIQNVIRDNTIKVLWVYSKNICDKDGNLKDGIYKEISYAESVAKDKTIKDFIIPLHIDSEAPYNAFIGANRLNHIPFDYSWAEGLKQLLKKLERDDVPKTDSEQISSFSEWYENNYISKCKIISNKHELFYTSWWQVDEIPNEFYIYKFSNAAQADAIRKINPDTPISLLSNILSTFNKNLCFEIERENEKFQVLPENIYSYSLSNILDGFESENFPSHNDVQNHFKRLLFIIITAILRKRGLWKYEMSNKQPAYFLPIYEKIKPIKFVYPYSNKEKRKAVIGTMTGVGYWHYALSFRPILSPFLGFSLKSHLIFTTDGFNTINDDKKAHAYRRKKGKRFFNEEWRDLLLAMLQNLKDPEHEIKIKVSDTFFKMKEWPETF
;
A
#
# COMPACT_ATOMS: atom_id res chain seq x y z
N MET A 1 -45.01 9.43 -2.31
CA MET A 1 -43.60 9.19 -2.67
C MET A 1 -42.78 10.14 -1.84
N GLU A 2 -41.75 9.62 -1.20
CA GLU A 2 -40.83 10.42 -0.38
C GLU A 2 -39.84 11.11 -1.32
N ARG A 3 -39.60 12.40 -1.09
CA ARG A 3 -38.61 13.17 -1.87
C ARG A 3 -37.23 12.86 -1.33
N ASP A 4 -36.31 12.46 -2.18
CA ASP A 4 -34.96 12.07 -1.77
C ASP A 4 -33.85 12.62 -2.68
N VAL A 5 -34.20 13.42 -3.69
CA VAL A 5 -33.23 13.93 -4.69
C VAL A 5 -32.76 15.35 -4.36
N LEU A 6 -31.45 15.57 -4.36
CA LEU A 6 -30.82 16.90 -4.37
C LEU A 6 -30.65 17.37 -5.82
N PHE A 7 -31.40 18.39 -6.21
CA PHE A 7 -31.32 18.98 -7.55
C PHE A 7 -30.27 20.09 -7.57
N ILE A 8 -29.27 20.01 -8.44
CA ILE A 8 -28.20 21.00 -8.53
C ILE A 8 -28.41 21.86 -9.79
N SER A 9 -28.91 23.08 -9.59
CA SER A 9 -29.09 24.10 -10.64
C SER A 9 -27.82 24.92 -10.80
N HIS A 10 -27.30 25.06 -12.02
CA HIS A 10 -26.02 25.73 -12.29
C HIS A 10 -26.01 26.36 -13.70
N ALA A 11 -25.06 27.26 -13.97
CA ALA A 11 -24.88 27.81 -15.31
C ALA A 11 -24.10 26.83 -16.20
N THR A 12 -24.73 26.36 -17.29
CA THR A 12 -24.10 25.50 -18.29
C THR A 12 -23.51 26.34 -19.43
N PRO A 13 -22.23 26.14 -19.84
CA PRO A 13 -21.26 25.18 -19.33
C PRO A 13 -20.34 25.70 -18.22
N GLU A 14 -20.44 26.97 -17.82
CA GLU A 14 -19.41 27.68 -17.07
C GLU A 14 -19.20 27.14 -15.64
N ASP A 15 -20.27 26.69 -14.98
CA ASP A 15 -20.23 26.18 -13.60
C ASP A 15 -20.28 24.64 -13.52
N ASN A 16 -20.12 23.96 -14.66
CA ASN A 16 -20.16 22.50 -14.75
C ASN A 16 -19.14 21.82 -13.82
N GLU A 17 -17.94 22.38 -13.70
CA GLU A 17 -16.88 21.79 -12.88
C GLU A 17 -17.31 21.71 -11.42
N PHE A 18 -17.84 22.81 -10.87
CA PHE A 18 -18.32 22.85 -9.51
C PHE A 18 -19.54 21.94 -9.30
N ALA A 19 -20.52 21.99 -10.22
CA ALA A 19 -21.72 21.19 -10.11
C ALA A 19 -21.42 19.68 -10.12
N ILE A 20 -20.50 19.24 -10.98
CA ILE A 20 -20.08 17.83 -11.05
C ILE A 20 -19.27 17.44 -9.81
N TRP A 21 -18.33 18.29 -9.37
CA TRP A 21 -17.58 18.05 -8.14
C TRP A 21 -18.54 17.89 -6.95
N LEU A 22 -19.51 18.77 -6.80
CA LEU A 22 -20.48 18.72 -5.71
C LEU A 22 -21.36 17.47 -5.78
N ALA A 23 -21.89 17.16 -6.97
CA ALA A 23 -22.69 15.95 -7.21
C ALA A 23 -21.92 14.69 -6.80
N SER A 24 -20.66 14.54 -7.26
CA SER A 24 -19.82 13.40 -6.93
C SER A 24 -19.61 13.22 -5.42
N ARG A 25 -19.35 14.32 -4.68
CA ARG A 25 -19.12 14.26 -3.23
C ARG A 25 -20.38 13.91 -2.46
N LEU A 26 -21.53 14.43 -2.88
CA LEU A 26 -22.81 14.12 -2.26
C LEU A 26 -23.23 12.65 -2.53
N GLU A 27 -23.01 12.14 -3.73
CA GLU A 27 -23.27 10.73 -4.07
C GLU A 27 -22.37 9.77 -3.28
N MET A 28 -21.08 10.08 -3.15
CA MET A 28 -20.16 9.31 -2.29
C MET A 28 -20.59 9.27 -0.81
N LEU A 29 -21.34 10.28 -0.36
CA LEU A 29 -21.89 10.36 1.00
C LEU A 29 -23.29 9.77 1.12
N GLY A 30 -23.81 9.14 0.06
CA GLY A 30 -25.08 8.42 0.02
C GLY A 30 -26.29 9.25 -0.40
N TYR A 31 -26.13 10.51 -0.81
CA TYR A 31 -27.24 11.34 -1.29
C TYR A 31 -27.55 11.07 -2.76
N LYS A 32 -28.83 11.06 -3.14
CA LYS A 32 -29.21 11.02 -4.56
C LYS A 32 -29.13 12.42 -5.15
N THR A 33 -28.35 12.60 -6.21
CA THR A 33 -28.19 13.90 -6.86
C THR A 33 -28.72 13.90 -8.29
N TRP A 34 -29.12 15.07 -8.76
CA TRP A 34 -29.51 15.30 -10.15
C TRP A 34 -28.87 16.59 -10.67
N ILE A 35 -28.14 16.50 -11.79
CA ILE A 35 -27.66 17.65 -12.57
C ILE A 35 -28.10 17.48 -14.03
N ASP A 36 -28.21 18.61 -14.73
CA ASP A 36 -28.62 18.72 -16.13
C ASP A 36 -27.84 17.80 -17.10
N LYS A 37 -26.59 17.45 -16.76
CA LYS A 37 -25.71 16.66 -17.62
C LYS A 37 -26.04 15.15 -17.69
N ASN A 38 -26.77 14.61 -16.72
CA ASN A 38 -27.00 13.15 -16.62
C ASN A 38 -28.22 12.64 -17.39
N GLY A 39 -29.07 13.52 -17.93
CA GLY A 39 -30.38 13.12 -18.45
C GLY A 39 -30.50 12.98 -19.97
N LEU A 40 -29.51 13.35 -20.77
CA LEU A 40 -29.78 13.73 -22.16
C LEU A 40 -28.88 13.01 -23.16
N LEU A 41 -29.43 11.98 -23.80
CA LEU A 41 -28.85 11.30 -24.97
C LEU A 41 -29.27 11.96 -26.30
N GLY A 42 -30.26 12.88 -26.27
CA GLY A 42 -30.78 13.65 -27.40
C GLY A 42 -32.15 13.16 -27.90
N GLY A 43 -33.14 14.07 -28.06
CA GLY A 43 -34.48 13.79 -28.59
C GLY A 43 -35.66 13.96 -27.61
N GLU A 44 -35.40 14.22 -26.33
CA GLU A 44 -36.42 14.39 -25.29
C GLU A 44 -36.88 15.85 -25.11
N HIS A 45 -38.11 16.06 -24.62
CA HIS A 45 -38.57 17.39 -24.20
C HIS A 45 -37.90 17.82 -22.89
N PHE A 46 -36.68 18.34 -23.02
CA PHE A 46 -35.77 18.86 -21.98
C PHE A 46 -36.47 19.43 -20.74
N TRP A 47 -37.42 20.34 -20.94
CA TRP A 47 -38.04 21.09 -19.85
C TRP A 47 -39.09 20.29 -19.05
N LEU A 48 -39.80 19.34 -19.68
CA LEU A 48 -40.81 18.51 -19.01
C LEU A 48 -40.17 17.58 -17.98
N THR A 49 -38.99 17.03 -18.29
CA THR A 49 -38.23 16.16 -17.37
C THR A 49 -37.77 16.93 -16.14
N ILE A 50 -37.17 18.12 -16.33
CA ILE A 50 -36.70 18.99 -15.24
C ILE A 50 -37.85 19.34 -14.29
N GLN A 51 -39.00 19.74 -14.84
CA GLN A 51 -40.17 20.06 -14.03
C GLN A 51 -40.66 18.88 -13.20
N ASN A 52 -40.77 17.70 -13.80
CA ASN A 52 -41.23 16.51 -13.08
C ASN A 52 -40.26 16.16 -11.93
N VAL A 53 -38.95 16.26 -12.16
CA VAL A 53 -37.93 16.00 -11.11
C VAL A 53 -38.08 17.01 -9.97
N ILE A 54 -38.10 18.32 -10.27
CA ILE A 54 -38.23 19.37 -9.24
C ILE A 54 -39.52 19.22 -8.44
N ARG A 55 -40.64 18.90 -9.11
CA ARG A 55 -41.95 18.81 -8.45
C ARG A 55 -42.09 17.57 -7.58
N ASP A 56 -41.68 16.41 -8.10
CA ASP A 56 -42.11 15.12 -7.55
C ASP A 56 -41.00 14.40 -6.76
N ASN A 57 -39.72 14.61 -7.10
CA ASN A 57 -38.60 13.85 -6.52
C ASN A 57 -37.65 14.72 -5.67
N THR A 58 -37.50 16.01 -6.01
CA THR A 58 -36.52 16.88 -5.36
C THR A 58 -36.90 17.23 -3.93
N ILE A 59 -36.01 16.98 -2.97
CA ILE A 59 -36.13 17.39 -1.57
C ILE A 59 -35.56 18.80 -1.34
N LYS A 60 -34.43 19.12 -1.98
CA LYS A 60 -33.78 20.44 -1.94
C LYS A 60 -33.18 20.79 -3.30
N VAL A 61 -33.29 22.06 -3.67
CA VAL A 61 -32.64 22.66 -4.83
C VAL A 61 -31.37 23.37 -4.36
N LEU A 62 -30.22 22.79 -4.70
CA LEU A 62 -28.90 23.37 -4.51
C LEU A 62 -28.59 24.26 -5.70
N TRP A 63 -28.60 25.57 -5.49
CA TRP A 63 -28.44 26.53 -6.57
C TRP A 63 -27.03 27.11 -6.55
N VAL A 64 -26.24 26.80 -7.58
CA VAL A 64 -24.89 27.31 -7.75
C VAL A 64 -24.96 28.78 -8.13
N TYR A 65 -24.53 29.63 -7.20
CA TYR A 65 -24.55 31.08 -7.33
C TYR A 65 -23.15 31.58 -7.70
N SER A 66 -23.02 32.05 -8.94
CA SER A 66 -21.79 32.57 -9.53
C SER A 66 -22.10 33.80 -10.38
N LYS A 67 -21.08 34.53 -10.86
CA LYS A 67 -21.30 35.61 -11.84
C LYS A 67 -21.87 35.10 -13.18
N ASN A 68 -21.70 33.82 -13.49
CA ASN A 68 -22.09 33.22 -14.77
C ASN A 68 -23.59 32.93 -14.88
N ILE A 69 -24.34 33.08 -13.78
CA ILE A 69 -25.80 32.88 -13.76
C ILE A 69 -26.55 34.04 -14.43
N CYS A 70 -25.91 35.21 -14.53
CA CYS A 70 -26.46 36.38 -15.17
C CYS A 70 -25.90 36.56 -16.59
N ASP A 71 -26.68 37.18 -17.46
CA ASP A 71 -26.21 37.72 -18.74
C ASP A 71 -25.46 39.05 -18.53
N LYS A 72 -24.98 39.65 -19.64
CA LYS A 72 -24.22 40.91 -19.62
C LYS A 72 -25.02 42.09 -19.05
N ASP A 73 -26.35 41.98 -19.03
CA ASP A 73 -27.27 43.04 -18.59
C ASP A 73 -27.73 42.83 -17.14
N GLY A 74 -27.21 41.81 -16.45
CA GLY A 74 -27.52 41.51 -15.05
C GLY A 74 -28.83 40.73 -14.86
N ASN A 75 -29.42 40.20 -15.93
CA ASN A 75 -30.60 39.34 -15.83
C ASN A 75 -30.17 37.88 -15.72
N LEU A 76 -30.93 37.08 -14.96
CA LEU A 76 -30.72 35.64 -14.90
C LEU A 76 -30.86 35.01 -16.29
N LYS A 77 -29.96 34.09 -16.64
CA LYS A 77 -30.10 33.24 -17.83
C LYS A 77 -31.47 32.54 -17.79
N ASP A 78 -32.18 32.53 -18.92
CA ASP A 78 -33.57 32.07 -19.04
C ASP A 78 -33.81 30.66 -18.46
N GLY A 79 -32.86 29.73 -18.66
CA GLY A 79 -32.93 28.37 -18.10
C GLY A 79 -32.94 28.37 -16.56
N ILE A 80 -31.98 29.06 -15.95
CA ILE A 80 -31.86 29.18 -14.48
C ILE A 80 -33.09 29.91 -13.92
N TYR A 81 -33.51 30.99 -14.57
CA TYR A 81 -34.70 31.74 -14.17
C TYR A 81 -35.94 30.84 -14.12
N LYS A 82 -36.15 30.01 -15.14
CA LYS A 82 -37.28 29.06 -15.21
C LYS A 82 -37.20 27.99 -14.11
N GLU A 83 -36.01 27.41 -13.87
CA GLU A 83 -35.80 26.41 -12.82
C GLU A 83 -36.10 26.96 -11.42
N ILE A 84 -35.52 28.11 -11.09
CA ILE A 84 -35.68 28.74 -9.78
C ILE A 84 -37.11 29.24 -9.59
N SER A 85 -37.71 29.89 -10.59
CA SER A 85 -39.12 30.33 -10.51
C SER A 85 -40.07 29.14 -10.33
N TYR A 86 -39.78 28.00 -10.98
CA TYR A 86 -40.57 26.79 -10.81
C TYR A 86 -40.36 26.17 -9.41
N ALA A 87 -39.13 26.13 -8.93
CA ALA A 87 -38.83 25.68 -7.57
C ALA A 87 -39.51 26.54 -6.50
N GLU A 88 -39.57 27.87 -6.68
CA GLU A 88 -40.31 28.78 -5.80
C GLU A 88 -41.82 28.49 -5.80
N SER A 89 -42.39 28.19 -6.98
CA SER A 89 -43.80 27.79 -7.10
C SER A 89 -44.08 26.49 -6.35
N VAL A 90 -43.22 25.47 -6.52
CA VAL A 90 -43.33 24.18 -5.83
C VAL A 90 -43.16 24.34 -4.31
N ALA A 91 -42.24 25.19 -3.87
CA ALA A 91 -42.03 25.49 -2.46
C ALA A 91 -43.28 26.12 -1.82
N LYS A 92 -43.98 27.01 -2.53
CA LYS A 92 -45.23 27.63 -2.06
C LYS A 92 -46.39 26.64 -2.05
N ASP A 93 -46.61 25.94 -3.16
CA ASP A 93 -47.69 24.96 -3.33
C ASP A 93 -47.62 23.85 -2.28
N LYS A 94 -46.41 23.33 -2.03
CA LYS A 94 -46.19 22.21 -1.12
C LYS A 94 -45.66 22.61 0.24
N THR A 95 -45.62 23.92 0.54
CA THR A 95 -45.18 24.51 1.81
C THR A 95 -43.83 23.98 2.33
N ILE A 96 -42.87 23.81 1.42
CA ILE A 96 -41.54 23.25 1.75
C ILE A 96 -40.64 24.36 2.28
N LYS A 97 -40.14 24.21 3.51
CA LYS A 97 -39.19 25.15 4.12
C LYS A 97 -37.78 24.97 3.57
N ASP A 98 -37.06 26.07 3.41
CA ASP A 98 -35.67 26.12 2.94
C ASP A 98 -35.45 25.24 1.68
N PHE A 99 -36.39 25.28 0.73
CA PHE A 99 -36.36 24.41 -0.44
C PHE A 99 -35.21 24.74 -1.39
N ILE A 100 -34.87 26.03 -1.52
CA ILE A 100 -33.78 26.53 -2.36
C ILE A 100 -32.63 26.94 -1.44
N ILE A 101 -31.44 26.38 -1.69
CA ILE A 101 -30.21 26.63 -0.94
C ILE A 101 -29.17 27.22 -1.92
N PRO A 102 -28.90 28.54 -1.87
CA PRO A 102 -27.86 29.15 -2.69
C PRO A 102 -26.45 28.75 -2.19
N LEU A 103 -25.59 28.36 -3.13
CA LEU A 103 -24.19 27.99 -2.92
C LEU A 103 -23.32 29.03 -3.61
N HIS A 104 -22.70 29.93 -2.84
CA HIS A 104 -21.96 31.07 -3.39
C HIS A 104 -20.51 30.66 -3.69
N ILE A 105 -20.17 30.54 -4.97
CA ILE A 105 -18.89 29.94 -5.40
C ILE A 105 -17.83 30.94 -5.88
N ASP A 106 -18.20 32.20 -6.11
CA ASP A 106 -17.31 33.22 -6.68
C ASP A 106 -17.42 34.51 -5.88
N SER A 107 -16.32 34.93 -5.24
CA SER A 107 -16.23 36.14 -4.43
C SER A 107 -16.48 37.44 -5.22
N GLU A 108 -16.38 37.40 -6.55
CA GLU A 108 -16.70 38.52 -7.44
C GLU A 108 -18.21 38.66 -7.70
N ALA A 109 -19.02 37.63 -7.40
CA ALA A 109 -20.46 37.66 -7.62
C ALA A 109 -21.16 38.46 -6.49
N PRO A 110 -21.76 39.62 -6.78
CA PRO A 110 -22.44 40.39 -5.76
C PRO A 110 -23.65 39.63 -5.22
N TYR A 111 -23.89 39.69 -3.90
CA TYR A 111 -25.04 39.04 -3.23
C TYR A 111 -26.42 39.52 -3.73
N ASN A 112 -26.43 40.63 -4.47
CA ASN A 112 -27.60 41.24 -5.11
C ASN A 112 -27.49 41.24 -6.64
N ALA A 113 -26.86 40.23 -7.24
CA ALA A 113 -26.62 40.16 -8.69
C ALA A 113 -27.91 40.26 -9.54
N PHE A 114 -29.07 39.96 -8.95
CA PHE A 114 -30.38 40.25 -9.52
C PHE A 114 -31.43 40.50 -8.42
N ILE A 115 -32.61 40.98 -8.83
CA ILE A 115 -33.72 41.30 -7.92
C ILE A 115 -34.21 40.03 -7.22
N GLY A 116 -34.00 39.96 -5.90
CA GLY A 116 -34.46 38.85 -5.05
C GLY A 116 -33.35 37.94 -4.53
N ALA A 117 -32.11 38.06 -5.03
CA ALA A 117 -30.96 37.25 -4.59
C ALA A 117 -30.60 37.45 -3.10
N ASN A 118 -30.92 38.62 -2.54
CA ASN A 118 -30.70 39.00 -1.14
C ASN A 118 -31.72 38.41 -0.15
N ARG A 119 -32.70 37.64 -0.61
CA ARG A 119 -33.78 37.10 0.25
C ARG A 119 -33.40 35.78 0.93
N LEU A 120 -32.39 35.09 0.43
CA LEU A 120 -31.94 33.79 0.94
C LEU A 120 -30.55 33.92 1.54
N ASN A 121 -30.27 33.16 2.60
CA ASN A 121 -28.92 33.03 3.14
C ASN A 121 -28.12 32.04 2.28
N HIS A 122 -26.91 32.43 1.89
CA HIS A 122 -26.05 31.61 1.03
C HIS A 122 -25.07 30.79 1.86
N ILE A 123 -24.68 29.63 1.35
CA ILE A 123 -23.54 28.87 1.89
C ILE A 123 -22.29 29.28 1.11
N PRO A 124 -21.24 29.81 1.77
CA PRO A 124 -20.02 30.23 1.10
C PRO A 124 -19.17 29.02 0.67
N PHE A 125 -18.83 28.97 -0.61
CA PHE A 125 -17.87 28.06 -1.25
C PHE A 125 -16.70 28.83 -1.88
N ASP A 126 -16.76 30.16 -1.93
CA ASP A 126 -15.78 31.07 -2.55
C ASP A 126 -14.37 30.97 -1.97
N TYR A 127 -14.23 30.75 -0.66
CA TYR A 127 -12.91 30.58 -0.03
C TYR A 127 -12.34 29.16 -0.16
N SER A 128 -13.18 28.15 0.05
CA SER A 128 -12.78 26.73 0.01
C SER A 128 -14.00 25.85 -0.20
N TRP A 129 -14.00 25.04 -1.26
CA TRP A 129 -15.10 24.12 -1.54
C TRP A 129 -15.30 23.09 -0.43
N ALA A 130 -14.23 22.67 0.25
CA ALA A 130 -14.29 21.70 1.33
C ALA A 130 -15.01 22.27 2.58
N GLU A 131 -14.75 23.53 2.93
CA GLU A 131 -15.44 24.19 4.05
C GLU A 131 -16.91 24.47 3.71
N GLY A 132 -17.19 24.90 2.48
CA GLY A 132 -18.57 25.05 1.99
C GLY A 132 -19.34 23.72 2.04
N LEU A 133 -18.73 22.61 1.61
CA LEU A 133 -19.33 21.28 1.66
C LEU A 133 -19.62 20.87 3.11
N LYS A 134 -18.71 21.12 4.05
CA LYS A 134 -18.91 20.83 5.46
C LYS A 134 -20.11 21.59 6.03
N GLN A 135 -20.30 22.85 5.64
CA GLN A 135 -21.46 23.65 6.05
C GLN A 135 -22.75 23.15 5.38
N LEU A 136 -22.70 22.78 4.10
CA LEU A 136 -23.83 22.18 3.40
C LEU A 136 -24.26 20.87 4.05
N LEU A 137 -23.33 19.97 4.40
CA LEU A 137 -23.64 18.71 5.07
C LEU A 137 -24.34 18.93 6.40
N LYS A 138 -23.88 19.87 7.23
CA LYS A 138 -24.58 20.25 8.47
C LYS A 138 -26.01 20.71 8.22
N LYS A 139 -26.25 21.44 7.11
CA LYS A 139 -27.59 21.89 6.73
C LYS A 139 -28.48 20.74 6.26
N LEU A 140 -27.95 19.83 5.45
CA LEU A 140 -28.68 18.66 4.97
C LEU A 140 -29.03 17.70 6.11
N GLU A 141 -28.12 17.50 7.07
CA GLU A 141 -28.37 16.70 8.27
C GLU A 141 -29.41 17.34 9.18
N ARG A 142 -29.37 18.67 9.37
CA ARG A 142 -30.39 19.39 10.14
C ARG A 142 -31.78 19.33 9.50
N ASP A 143 -31.84 19.20 8.19
CA ASP A 143 -33.08 19.12 7.41
C ASP A 143 -33.55 17.68 7.17
N ASP A 144 -32.93 16.69 7.84
CA ASP A 144 -33.25 15.26 7.75
C ASP A 144 -33.29 14.72 6.31
N VAL A 145 -32.35 15.17 5.46
CA VAL A 145 -32.26 14.70 4.08
C VAL A 145 -31.83 13.22 4.05
N PRO A 146 -32.59 12.33 3.39
CA PRO A 146 -32.32 10.89 3.41
C PRO A 146 -31.02 10.54 2.69
N LYS A 147 -30.30 9.55 3.25
CA LYS A 147 -29.12 8.91 2.65
C LYS A 147 -29.48 7.48 2.27
N THR A 148 -28.93 6.99 1.17
CA THR A 148 -29.10 5.61 0.73
C THR A 148 -27.90 4.80 1.20
N ASP A 149 -28.13 3.69 1.93
CA ASP A 149 -27.07 2.80 2.43
C ASP A 149 -26.46 1.88 1.35
N SER A 150 -26.96 1.96 0.11
CA SER A 150 -26.39 1.17 -0.98
C SER A 150 -25.10 1.82 -1.47
N GLU A 151 -24.04 1.01 -1.61
CA GLU A 151 -22.84 1.31 -2.41
C GLU A 151 -23.25 1.57 -3.88
N GLN A 152 -23.86 2.71 -4.15
CA GLN A 152 -24.12 3.15 -5.51
C GLN A 152 -22.79 3.62 -6.09
N ILE A 153 -22.34 2.90 -7.12
CA ILE A 153 -21.26 3.35 -7.99
C ILE A 153 -21.72 4.68 -8.61
N SER A 154 -21.22 5.78 -8.09
CA SER A 154 -21.54 7.12 -8.58
C SER A 154 -21.10 7.23 -10.05
N SER A 155 -22.05 7.44 -10.95
CA SER A 155 -21.79 7.72 -12.36
C SER A 155 -20.94 9.01 -12.52
N PHE A 156 -21.03 9.93 -11.55
CA PHE A 156 -20.25 11.17 -11.56
C PHE A 156 -18.84 10.99 -11.02
N SER A 157 -18.63 10.16 -10.00
CA SER A 157 -17.28 9.80 -9.56
C SER A 157 -16.51 9.13 -10.69
N GLU A 158 -17.15 8.19 -11.42
CA GLU A 158 -16.51 7.56 -12.57
C GLU A 158 -16.19 8.59 -13.68
N TRP A 159 -17.09 9.52 -13.97
CA TRP A 159 -16.82 10.59 -14.95
C TRP A 159 -15.73 11.57 -14.49
N TYR A 160 -15.75 12.00 -13.23
CA TYR A 160 -14.80 12.95 -12.66
C TYR A 160 -13.39 12.34 -12.61
N GLU A 161 -13.27 11.11 -12.13
CA GLU A 161 -11.99 10.39 -12.11
C GLU A 161 -11.44 10.16 -13.52
N ASN A 162 -12.29 9.79 -14.48
CA ASN A 162 -11.88 9.50 -15.87
C ASN A 162 -11.63 10.72 -16.76
N ASN A 163 -12.13 11.92 -16.42
CA ASN A 163 -11.90 13.11 -17.23
C ASN A 163 -10.90 14.08 -16.60
N TYR A 164 -10.84 14.18 -15.27
CA TYR A 164 -9.97 15.14 -14.59
C TYR A 164 -8.64 14.55 -14.13
N ILE A 165 -8.60 13.28 -13.68
CA ILE A 165 -7.37 12.70 -13.11
C ILE A 165 -6.52 12.03 -14.19
N SER A 166 -7.14 11.36 -15.16
CA SER A 166 -6.43 10.64 -16.22
C SER A 166 -7.32 10.54 -17.44
N LYS A 167 -6.84 10.88 -18.64
CA LYS A 167 -7.54 10.62 -19.93
C LYS A 167 -7.70 9.11 -20.25
N CYS A 168 -7.59 8.25 -19.23
CA CYS A 168 -7.65 6.81 -19.30
C CYS A 168 -8.79 6.37 -18.38
N LYS A 169 -9.75 5.63 -18.94
CA LYS A 169 -10.80 4.99 -18.16
C LYS A 169 -10.17 4.04 -17.14
N ILE A 170 -10.45 4.24 -15.85
CA ILE A 170 -10.10 3.27 -14.82
C ILE A 170 -10.93 2.00 -15.09
N ILE A 171 -10.25 0.88 -15.39
CA ILE A 171 -10.90 -0.40 -15.65
C ILE A 171 -11.13 -1.07 -14.31
N SER A 172 -12.26 -0.79 -13.66
CA SER A 172 -12.64 -1.34 -12.34
C SER A 172 -12.74 -2.87 -12.33
N ASN A 173 -13.05 -3.50 -13.46
CA ASN A 173 -13.27 -4.95 -13.55
C ASN A 173 -12.04 -5.76 -13.98
N LYS A 174 -10.84 -5.17 -13.96
CA LYS A 174 -9.60 -5.89 -14.32
C LYS A 174 -8.77 -6.14 -13.08
N HIS A 175 -8.78 -7.39 -12.62
CA HIS A 175 -7.83 -7.85 -11.61
C HIS A 175 -6.45 -8.02 -12.25
N GLU A 176 -5.44 -7.30 -11.76
CA GLU A 176 -4.05 -7.47 -12.14
C GLU A 176 -3.30 -8.14 -10.99
N LEU A 177 -2.58 -9.22 -11.31
CA LEU A 177 -1.78 -9.95 -10.33
C LEU A 177 -0.49 -9.19 -10.03
N PHE A 178 -0.32 -8.73 -8.80
CA PHE A 178 0.91 -8.10 -8.34
C PHE A 178 1.74 -9.04 -7.49
N TYR A 179 3.04 -9.11 -7.79
CA TYR A 179 4.02 -9.79 -6.96
C TYR A 179 4.68 -8.77 -6.06
N THR A 180 4.67 -9.04 -4.77
CA THR A 180 5.26 -8.14 -3.78
C THR A 180 6.76 -8.39 -3.61
N SER A 181 7.42 -7.51 -2.87
CA SER A 181 8.74 -7.77 -2.30
C SER A 181 8.65 -8.28 -0.85
N TRP A 182 7.55 -8.96 -0.53
CA TRP A 182 7.31 -9.56 0.78
C TRP A 182 7.33 -11.07 0.68
N TRP A 183 7.97 -11.72 1.64
CA TRP A 183 8.18 -13.16 1.59
C TRP A 183 7.93 -13.79 2.96
N GLN A 184 6.85 -14.56 3.06
CA GLN A 184 6.37 -15.12 4.31
C GLN A 184 7.08 -16.44 4.67
N VAL A 185 7.23 -16.67 5.98
CA VAL A 185 7.62 -17.96 6.54
C VAL A 185 6.43 -18.92 6.46
N ASP A 186 6.66 -20.12 5.94
CA ASP A 186 5.66 -21.18 5.81
C ASP A 186 5.55 -22.01 7.10
N GLU A 187 6.70 -22.50 7.60
CA GLU A 187 6.78 -23.31 8.82
C GLU A 187 7.91 -22.80 9.72
N ILE A 188 7.64 -22.72 11.02
CA ILE A 188 8.61 -22.26 12.04
C ILE A 188 8.30 -22.90 13.39
N PRO A 189 9.31 -23.16 14.25
CA PRO A 189 9.06 -23.74 15.57
C PRO A 189 8.31 -22.76 16.47
N ASN A 190 7.38 -23.28 17.28
CA ASN A 190 6.55 -22.46 18.17
C ASN A 190 7.34 -21.83 19.33
N GLU A 191 8.39 -22.50 19.80
CA GLU A 191 9.13 -22.11 21.00
C GLU A 191 10.47 -21.47 20.68
N PHE A 192 10.69 -20.27 21.19
CA PHE A 192 11.92 -19.49 21.05
C PHE A 192 12.62 -19.32 22.40
N TYR A 193 13.92 -19.57 22.43
CA TYR A 193 14.71 -19.57 23.66
C TYR A 193 15.76 -18.46 23.66
N ILE A 194 15.92 -17.81 24.81
CA ILE A 194 16.97 -16.83 25.09
C ILE A 194 17.81 -17.34 26.27
N TYR A 195 19.12 -17.44 26.07
CA TYR A 195 20.09 -17.87 27.07
C TYR A 195 20.99 -16.70 27.43
N LYS A 196 21.00 -16.28 28.70
CA LYS A 196 21.86 -15.21 29.20
C LYS A 196 23.04 -15.81 29.95
N PHE A 197 24.26 -15.46 29.55
CA PHE A 197 25.50 -15.87 30.21
C PHE A 197 26.11 -14.72 31.01
N SER A 198 27.06 -15.03 31.89
CA SER A 198 27.73 -14.00 32.70
C SER A 198 28.56 -13.03 31.86
N ASN A 199 29.13 -13.49 30.73
CA ASN A 199 29.90 -12.64 29.84
C ASN A 199 29.82 -13.05 28.36
N ALA A 200 30.22 -12.14 27.47
CA ALA A 200 30.20 -12.35 26.03
C ALA A 200 31.14 -13.47 25.55
N ALA A 201 32.26 -13.72 26.25
CA ALA A 201 33.21 -14.76 25.88
C ALA A 201 32.63 -16.17 26.11
N GLN A 202 31.90 -16.37 27.20
CA GLN A 202 31.14 -17.61 27.46
C GLN A 202 30.09 -17.83 26.39
N ALA A 203 29.26 -16.82 26.10
CA ALA A 203 28.23 -16.93 25.06
C ALA A 203 28.82 -17.25 23.68
N ASP A 204 29.92 -16.60 23.28
CA ASP A 204 30.59 -16.89 22.01
C ASP A 204 31.18 -18.31 21.97
N ALA A 205 31.75 -18.80 23.08
CA ALA A 205 32.27 -20.16 23.17
C ALA A 205 31.14 -21.20 23.03
N ILE A 206 30.01 -21.01 23.72
CA ILE A 206 28.82 -21.88 23.60
C ILE A 206 28.25 -21.86 22.18
N ARG A 207 28.22 -20.70 21.51
CA ARG A 207 27.80 -20.64 20.11
C ARG A 207 28.71 -21.49 19.20
N LYS A 208 30.02 -21.45 19.41
CA LYS A 208 31.01 -22.16 18.56
C LYS A 208 30.93 -23.68 18.68
N ILE A 209 30.62 -24.21 19.86
CA ILE A 209 30.49 -25.66 20.07
C ILE A 209 29.16 -26.25 19.55
N ASN A 210 28.21 -25.40 19.14
CA ASN A 210 26.93 -25.80 18.55
C ASN A 210 26.84 -25.39 17.06
N PRO A 211 27.75 -25.83 16.17
CA PRO A 211 27.86 -25.32 14.80
C PRO A 211 26.65 -25.65 13.90
N ASP A 212 25.96 -26.76 14.18
CA ASP A 212 24.83 -27.23 13.38
C ASP A 212 23.51 -26.54 13.73
N THR A 213 23.47 -25.74 14.79
CA THR A 213 22.28 -25.02 15.24
C THR A 213 22.39 -23.53 14.91
N PRO A 214 21.40 -22.95 14.22
CA PRO A 214 21.32 -21.50 14.06
C PRO A 214 21.15 -20.81 15.41
N ILE A 215 22.16 -20.02 15.80
CA ILE A 215 22.20 -19.28 17.06
C ILE A 215 22.59 -17.82 16.78
N SER A 216 21.76 -16.88 17.23
CA SER A 216 22.13 -15.47 17.26
C SER A 216 22.86 -15.13 18.56
N LEU A 217 23.89 -14.27 18.47
CA LEU A 217 24.63 -13.73 19.59
C LEU A 217 24.49 -12.20 19.62
N LEU A 218 24.07 -11.67 20.77
CA LEU A 218 24.07 -10.24 21.09
C LEU A 218 24.66 -10.05 22.49
N SER A 219 25.86 -9.46 22.58
CA SER A 219 26.62 -9.35 23.83
C SER A 219 26.84 -10.71 24.51
N ASN A 220 26.27 -10.94 25.69
CA ASN A 220 26.32 -12.16 26.49
C ASN A 220 25.06 -13.04 26.34
N ILE A 221 24.21 -12.75 25.36
CA ILE A 221 22.92 -13.41 25.19
C ILE A 221 22.92 -14.20 23.88
N LEU A 222 22.52 -15.46 23.95
CA LEU A 222 22.22 -16.32 22.81
C LEU A 222 20.72 -16.42 22.61
N SER A 223 20.31 -16.59 21.34
CA SER A 223 18.91 -16.89 21.03
C SER A 223 18.82 -17.92 19.91
N THR A 224 17.90 -18.88 20.06
CA THR A 224 17.76 -20.02 19.15
C THR A 224 16.38 -20.68 19.32
N PHE A 225 15.99 -21.55 18.38
CA PHE A 225 14.83 -22.43 18.50
C PHE A 225 15.17 -23.77 19.20
N ASN A 226 16.45 -24.03 19.48
CA ASN A 226 16.89 -25.26 20.13
C ASN A 226 16.94 -25.09 21.67
N LYS A 227 16.19 -25.94 22.39
CA LYS A 227 16.19 -26.01 23.86
C LYS A 227 17.44 -26.68 24.43
N ASN A 228 18.01 -27.63 23.68
CA ASN A 228 19.04 -28.54 24.18
C ASN A 228 20.39 -28.18 23.54
N LEU A 229 20.94 -27.03 23.91
CA LEU A 229 22.30 -26.65 23.52
C LEU A 229 23.33 -27.47 24.29
N CYS A 230 24.47 -27.78 23.65
CA CYS A 230 25.64 -28.29 24.35
C CYS A 230 26.26 -27.17 25.19
N PHE A 231 26.53 -27.46 26.47
CA PHE A 231 27.14 -26.54 27.44
C PHE A 231 28.53 -26.98 27.93
N GLU A 232 29.06 -28.08 27.39
CA GLU A 232 30.39 -28.60 27.71
C GLU A 232 31.42 -28.04 26.73
N ILE A 233 32.43 -27.36 27.25
CA ILE A 233 33.53 -26.80 26.48
C ILE A 233 34.79 -27.58 26.84
N GLU A 234 35.49 -28.09 25.83
CA GLU A 234 36.80 -28.70 26.00
C GLU A 234 37.90 -27.66 25.78
N ARG A 235 38.78 -27.48 26.76
CA ARG A 235 40.00 -26.66 26.67
C ARG A 235 41.14 -27.40 27.35
N GLU A 236 42.28 -27.50 26.67
CA GLU A 236 43.50 -28.09 27.25
C GLU A 236 43.28 -29.52 27.79
N ASN A 237 42.43 -30.31 27.13
CA ASN A 237 41.99 -31.67 27.53
C ASN A 237 41.17 -31.72 28.85
N GLU A 238 40.72 -30.58 29.36
CA GLU A 238 39.75 -30.49 30.46
C GLU A 238 38.37 -30.08 29.94
N LYS A 239 37.32 -30.69 30.49
CA LYS A 239 35.92 -30.37 30.17
C LYS A 239 35.36 -29.42 31.21
N PHE A 240 34.93 -28.26 30.77
CA PHE A 240 34.27 -27.24 31.59
C PHE A 240 32.80 -27.14 31.23
N GLN A 241 31.93 -27.15 32.25
CA GLN A 241 30.50 -26.89 32.05
C GLN A 241 30.23 -25.38 32.21
N VAL A 242 29.72 -24.74 31.17
CA VAL A 242 29.35 -23.31 31.19
C VAL A 242 27.85 -23.17 31.04
N LEU A 243 27.17 -23.02 32.17
CA LEU A 243 25.72 -22.88 32.24
C LEU A 243 25.29 -21.40 32.09
N PRO A 244 24.14 -21.15 31.46
CA PRO A 244 23.53 -19.82 31.44
C PRO A 244 23.03 -19.43 32.84
N GLU A 245 23.07 -18.13 33.15
CA GLU A 245 22.48 -17.56 34.37
C GLU A 245 20.95 -17.62 34.33
N ASN A 246 20.38 -17.35 33.14
CA ASN A 246 18.94 -17.37 32.92
C ASN A 246 18.63 -17.98 31.55
N ILE A 247 17.55 -18.75 31.51
CA ILE A 247 16.96 -19.28 30.29
C ILE A 247 15.51 -18.80 30.25
N TYR A 248 15.13 -18.12 29.16
CA TYR A 248 13.78 -17.66 28.92
C TYR A 248 13.20 -18.38 27.71
N SER A 249 11.91 -18.68 27.74
CA SER A 249 11.17 -19.32 26.65
C SER A 249 9.93 -18.50 26.30
N TYR A 250 9.69 -18.29 25.01
CA TYR A 250 8.55 -17.55 24.49
C TYR A 250 7.91 -18.33 23.35
N SER A 251 6.58 -18.43 23.36
CA SER A 251 5.82 -18.90 22.21
C SER A 251 5.79 -17.83 21.11
N LEU A 252 5.50 -18.24 19.86
CA LEU A 252 5.33 -17.30 18.75
C LEU A 252 4.21 -16.29 19.01
N SER A 253 3.10 -16.69 19.63
CA SER A 253 2.00 -15.79 19.99
C SER A 253 2.48 -14.64 20.87
N ASN A 254 3.28 -14.95 21.91
CA ASN A 254 3.80 -13.92 22.82
C ASN A 254 4.68 -12.91 22.06
N ILE A 255 5.46 -13.38 21.09
CA ILE A 255 6.36 -12.52 20.30
C ILE A 255 5.57 -11.60 19.35
N LEU A 256 4.53 -12.13 18.71
CA LEU A 256 3.74 -11.43 17.69
C LEU A 256 2.67 -10.52 18.31
N ASP A 257 1.92 -11.01 19.29
CA ASP A 257 0.76 -10.32 19.86
C ASP A 257 1.14 -9.36 20.99
N GLY A 258 2.25 -9.63 21.68
CA GLY A 258 2.72 -8.84 22.82
C GLY A 258 2.69 -9.59 24.14
N PHE A 259 3.55 -9.16 25.06
CA PHE A 259 3.48 -9.54 26.48
C PHE A 259 4.03 -8.39 27.33
N GLU A 260 3.66 -8.36 28.60
CA GLU A 260 4.19 -7.39 29.56
C GLU A 260 5.31 -8.01 30.40
N SER A 261 6.38 -7.26 30.60
CA SER A 261 7.47 -7.65 31.50
C SER A 261 8.12 -6.39 32.07
N GLU A 262 8.22 -6.32 33.39
CA GLU A 262 8.90 -5.24 34.12
C GLU A 262 10.43 -5.43 34.14
N ASN A 263 10.89 -6.67 33.93
CA ASN A 263 12.29 -7.04 33.96
C ASN A 263 12.77 -7.53 32.59
N PHE A 264 14.09 -7.63 32.43
CA PHE A 264 14.67 -8.20 31.22
C PHE A 264 14.27 -9.69 31.07
N PRO A 265 13.92 -10.14 29.84
CA PRO A 265 13.78 -9.34 28.62
C PRO A 265 12.38 -8.72 28.47
N SER A 266 12.32 -7.46 28.03
CA SER A 266 11.06 -6.84 27.61
C SER A 266 10.56 -7.44 26.29
N HIS A 267 9.31 -7.17 25.92
CA HIS A 267 8.77 -7.60 24.62
C HIS A 267 9.61 -7.10 23.44
N ASN A 268 10.07 -5.85 23.49
CA ASN A 268 10.92 -5.29 22.45
C ASN A 268 12.30 -5.98 22.38
N ASP A 269 12.87 -6.36 23.53
CA ASP A 269 14.12 -7.13 23.56
C ASP A 269 13.93 -8.48 22.88
N VAL A 270 12.88 -9.21 23.25
CA VAL A 270 12.55 -10.51 22.65
C VAL A 270 12.35 -10.36 21.14
N GLN A 271 11.61 -9.35 20.67
CA GLN A 271 11.46 -9.11 19.23
C GLN A 271 12.78 -8.81 18.52
N ASN A 272 13.69 -8.07 19.15
CA ASN A 272 15.00 -7.76 18.56
C ASN A 272 15.87 -9.00 18.44
N HIS A 273 15.91 -9.82 19.50
CA HIS A 273 16.58 -11.11 19.51
C HIS A 273 15.98 -12.07 18.46
N PHE A 274 14.65 -12.11 18.36
CA PHE A 274 13.94 -12.93 17.39
C PHE A 274 14.22 -12.49 15.95
N LYS A 275 14.12 -11.20 15.63
CA LYS A 275 14.48 -10.64 14.31
C LYS A 275 15.94 -10.94 13.96
N ARG A 276 16.85 -10.87 14.93
CA ARG A 276 18.26 -11.21 14.74
C ARG A 276 18.43 -12.69 14.40
N LEU A 277 17.72 -13.60 15.08
CA LEU A 277 17.74 -15.02 14.79
C LEU A 277 17.19 -15.32 13.38
N LEU A 278 16.04 -14.74 13.01
CA LEU A 278 15.49 -14.86 11.65
C LEU A 278 16.51 -14.45 10.59
N PHE A 279 17.23 -13.34 10.83
CA PHE A 279 18.29 -12.89 9.94
C PHE A 279 19.46 -13.88 9.82
N ILE A 280 19.86 -14.53 10.93
CA ILE A 280 20.89 -15.58 10.93
C ILE A 280 20.43 -16.81 10.14
N ILE A 281 19.17 -17.24 10.35
CA ILE A 281 18.57 -18.39 9.68
C ILE A 281 18.52 -18.18 8.16
N ILE A 282 18.00 -17.03 7.70
CA ILE A 282 17.94 -16.77 6.26
C ILE A 282 19.35 -16.66 5.67
N THR A 283 20.30 -16.05 6.39
CA THR A 283 21.71 -16.00 5.97
C THR A 283 22.32 -17.41 5.82
N ALA A 284 21.97 -18.34 6.71
CA ALA A 284 22.42 -19.72 6.63
C ALA A 284 21.84 -20.45 5.40
N ILE A 285 20.55 -20.24 5.08
CA ILE A 285 19.93 -20.73 3.84
C ILE A 285 20.68 -20.22 2.62
N LEU A 286 20.91 -18.90 2.53
CA LEU A 286 21.58 -18.26 1.39
C LEU A 286 23.00 -18.80 1.21
N ARG A 287 23.77 -18.95 2.30
CA ARG A 287 25.13 -19.51 2.27
C ARG A 287 25.14 -20.98 1.84
N LYS A 288 24.21 -21.80 2.33
CA LYS A 288 24.07 -23.21 1.94
C LYS A 288 23.76 -23.35 0.45
N ARG A 289 23.18 -22.32 -0.18
CA ARG A 289 22.91 -22.22 -1.63
C ARG A 289 24.01 -21.52 -2.41
N GLY A 290 25.15 -21.24 -1.80
CA GLY A 290 26.33 -20.68 -2.46
C GLY A 290 26.25 -19.17 -2.72
N LEU A 291 25.33 -18.44 -2.10
CA LEU A 291 25.30 -16.98 -2.24
C LEU A 291 26.35 -16.32 -1.36
N TRP A 292 27.01 -15.29 -1.88
CA TRP A 292 28.02 -14.51 -1.19
C TRP A 292 27.44 -13.22 -0.62
N LYS A 293 27.93 -12.83 0.55
CA LYS A 293 27.58 -11.56 1.20
C LYS A 293 28.45 -10.44 0.59
N TYR A 294 27.80 -9.36 0.18
CA TYR A 294 28.41 -8.07 -0.10
C TYR A 294 27.87 -7.04 0.88
N GLU A 295 28.75 -6.19 1.42
CA GLU A 295 28.37 -5.12 2.33
C GLU A 295 28.22 -3.81 1.55
N MET A 296 27.01 -3.25 1.57
CA MET A 296 26.73 -1.98 0.90
C MET A 296 27.21 -0.78 1.72
N SER A 297 27.24 0.41 1.14
CA SER A 297 27.68 1.65 1.79
C SER A 297 26.93 1.99 3.09
N ASN A 298 25.69 1.54 3.25
CA ASN A 298 24.90 1.67 4.47
C ASN A 298 25.12 0.53 5.49
N LYS A 299 26.16 -0.28 5.30
CA LYS A 299 26.51 -1.49 6.07
C LYS A 299 25.46 -2.60 6.03
N GLN A 300 24.44 -2.47 5.17
CA GLN A 300 23.44 -3.52 5.01
C GLN A 300 23.99 -4.60 4.07
N PRO A 301 23.84 -5.88 4.42
CA PRO A 301 24.25 -6.98 3.57
C PRO A 301 23.29 -7.17 2.38
N ALA A 302 23.86 -7.35 1.20
CA ALA A 302 23.17 -7.88 0.04
C ALA A 302 23.82 -9.22 -0.35
N TYR A 303 23.01 -10.18 -0.79
CA TYR A 303 23.46 -11.51 -1.14
C TYR A 303 23.30 -11.75 -2.63
N PHE A 304 24.36 -12.20 -3.29
CA PHE A 304 24.37 -12.46 -4.73
C PHE A 304 24.98 -13.84 -5.03
N LEU A 305 24.66 -14.39 -6.19
CA LEU A 305 25.23 -15.65 -6.65
C LEU A 305 26.52 -15.38 -7.45
N PRO A 306 27.70 -15.89 -7.02
CA PRO A 306 28.93 -15.84 -7.82
C PRO A 306 28.88 -16.78 -9.02
N ILE A 307 29.85 -16.64 -9.93
CA ILE A 307 29.97 -17.48 -11.13
C ILE A 307 30.83 -18.71 -10.83
N TYR A 308 30.21 -19.75 -10.27
CA TYR A 308 30.88 -21.04 -10.04
C TYR A 308 31.14 -21.81 -11.33
N GLU A 309 30.19 -21.76 -12.27
CA GLU A 309 30.25 -22.43 -13.56
C GLU A 309 29.77 -21.48 -14.67
N LYS A 310 29.44 -22.02 -15.85
CA LYS A 310 28.76 -21.25 -16.90
C LYS A 310 27.45 -20.68 -16.39
N ILE A 311 27.14 -19.46 -16.83
CA ILE A 311 25.89 -18.76 -16.52
C ILE A 311 24.72 -19.60 -17.04
N LYS A 312 23.94 -20.17 -16.11
CA LYS A 312 22.76 -20.99 -16.40
C LYS A 312 21.50 -20.22 -15.98
N PRO A 313 20.48 -20.10 -16.84
CA PRO A 313 19.22 -19.52 -16.44
C PRO A 313 18.44 -20.49 -15.55
N ILE A 314 17.85 -19.96 -14.48
CA ILE A 314 16.94 -20.67 -13.60
C ILE A 314 15.59 -20.80 -14.30
N LYS A 315 15.04 -22.01 -14.32
CA LYS A 315 13.72 -22.30 -14.88
C LYS A 315 12.69 -22.25 -13.75
N PHE A 316 11.53 -21.66 -14.03
CA PHE A 316 10.40 -21.68 -13.10
C PHE A 316 9.07 -21.51 -13.83
N VAL A 317 7.99 -21.98 -13.21
CA VAL A 317 6.61 -21.77 -13.66
C VAL A 317 6.01 -20.68 -12.76
N TYR A 318 5.24 -19.75 -13.32
CA TYR A 318 4.57 -18.75 -12.47
C TYR A 318 3.53 -19.43 -11.56
N PRO A 319 3.39 -19.02 -10.28
CA PRO A 319 2.47 -19.68 -9.35
C PRO A 319 1.00 -19.67 -9.80
N TYR A 320 0.58 -18.61 -10.48
CA TYR A 320 -0.81 -18.41 -10.92
C TYR A 320 -0.97 -18.50 -12.45
N SER A 321 -0.02 -19.14 -13.14
CA SER A 321 -0.11 -19.32 -14.59
C SER A 321 0.75 -20.50 -15.05
N ASN A 322 0.28 -21.26 -16.04
CA ASN A 322 1.05 -22.37 -16.63
C ASN A 322 2.20 -21.92 -17.55
N LYS A 323 2.55 -20.63 -17.55
CA LYS A 323 3.69 -20.12 -18.32
C LYS A 323 5.00 -20.45 -17.64
N GLU A 324 5.87 -21.10 -18.39
CA GLU A 324 7.27 -21.29 -18.02
C GLU A 324 8.11 -20.04 -18.33
N LYS A 325 9.08 -19.77 -17.47
CA LYS A 325 10.07 -18.71 -17.65
C LYS A 325 11.48 -19.24 -17.38
N ARG A 326 12.45 -18.68 -18.09
CA ARG A 326 13.88 -18.91 -17.86
C ARG A 326 14.55 -17.57 -17.61
N LYS A 327 15.23 -17.43 -16.47
CA LYS A 327 15.89 -16.16 -16.11
C LYS A 327 17.27 -16.39 -15.52
N ALA A 328 18.26 -15.69 -16.07
CA ALA A 328 19.60 -15.68 -15.49
C ALA A 328 19.68 -14.53 -14.47
N VAL A 329 20.07 -14.86 -13.23
CA VAL A 329 20.34 -13.89 -12.16
C VAL A 329 21.76 -13.32 -12.22
N ILE A 330 22.54 -13.75 -13.22
CA ILE A 330 23.90 -13.28 -13.52
C ILE A 330 23.99 -13.02 -15.02
N GLY A 331 24.78 -12.03 -15.43
CA GLY A 331 25.09 -11.85 -16.85
C GLY A 331 26.36 -11.03 -17.06
N THR A 332 26.77 -10.88 -18.31
CA THR A 332 27.93 -10.07 -18.69
C THR A 332 27.54 -8.62 -18.97
N MET A 333 28.52 -7.72 -18.81
CA MET A 333 28.43 -6.31 -19.16
C MET A 333 29.74 -5.87 -19.80
N THR A 334 29.68 -5.47 -21.07
CA THR A 334 30.84 -5.05 -21.87
C THR A 334 31.59 -3.90 -21.20
N GLY A 335 32.91 -4.06 -21.05
CA GLY A 335 33.79 -3.08 -20.42
C GLY A 335 33.71 -3.02 -18.89
N VAL A 336 33.02 -3.97 -18.25
CA VAL A 336 32.92 -4.07 -16.78
C VAL A 336 33.28 -5.48 -16.29
N GLY A 337 32.71 -6.52 -16.91
CA GLY A 337 32.80 -7.90 -16.44
C GLY A 337 31.41 -8.48 -16.30
N TYR A 338 30.98 -8.75 -15.08
CA TYR A 338 29.71 -9.39 -14.76
C TYR A 338 28.82 -8.52 -13.88
N TRP A 339 27.51 -8.67 -14.06
CA TRP A 339 26.49 -8.15 -13.15
C TRP A 339 25.77 -9.32 -12.49
N HIS A 340 25.41 -9.13 -11.23
CA HIS A 340 24.72 -10.11 -10.40
C HIS A 340 23.49 -9.45 -9.79
N TYR A 341 22.35 -10.13 -9.90
CA TYR A 341 21.18 -9.79 -9.13
C TYR A 341 21.41 -10.18 -7.67
N ALA A 342 21.07 -9.27 -6.77
CA ALA A 342 21.33 -9.43 -5.35
C ALA A 342 20.10 -9.04 -4.52
N LEU A 343 19.95 -9.68 -3.36
CA LEU A 343 18.85 -9.45 -2.44
C LEU A 343 19.36 -9.05 -1.07
N SER A 344 18.73 -8.04 -0.48
CA SER A 344 18.83 -7.78 0.96
C SER A 344 17.51 -8.15 1.64
N PHE A 345 17.62 -8.62 2.88
CA PHE A 345 16.52 -9.22 3.64
C PHE A 345 16.34 -8.46 4.95
N ARG A 346 15.14 -7.94 5.18
CA ARG A 346 14.77 -7.30 6.45
C ARG A 346 13.67 -8.12 7.12
N PRO A 347 13.90 -8.70 8.31
CA PRO A 347 12.86 -9.38 9.06
C PRO A 347 11.67 -8.46 9.33
N ILE A 348 10.45 -8.98 9.14
CA ILE A 348 9.19 -8.33 9.48
C ILE A 348 8.33 -9.31 10.29
N LEU A 349 7.61 -8.78 11.28
CA LEU A 349 6.72 -9.55 12.15
C LEU A 349 5.24 -9.27 11.89
N SER A 350 4.94 -8.22 11.11
CA SER A 350 3.59 -7.76 10.78
C SER A 350 3.60 -7.17 9.36
N PRO A 351 2.53 -7.36 8.55
CA PRO A 351 1.26 -8.06 8.88
C PRO A 351 1.37 -9.59 8.91
N PHE A 352 2.51 -10.15 8.49
CA PHE A 352 2.84 -11.57 8.61
C PHE A 352 4.31 -11.72 9.03
N LEU A 353 4.65 -12.91 9.52
CA LEU A 353 6.01 -13.29 9.85
C LEU A 353 6.81 -13.62 8.59
N GLY A 354 7.89 -12.88 8.32
CA GLY A 354 8.62 -13.03 7.07
C GLY A 354 9.75 -12.03 6.88
N PHE A 355 10.00 -11.71 5.61
CA PHE A 355 11.02 -10.76 5.21
C PHE A 355 10.49 -9.77 4.18
N SER A 356 10.88 -8.51 4.33
CA SER A 356 10.87 -7.53 3.25
C SER A 356 12.17 -7.63 2.47
N LEU A 357 12.04 -7.80 1.15
CA LEU A 357 13.13 -7.99 0.21
C LEU A 357 13.44 -6.68 -0.50
N LYS A 358 14.72 -6.42 -0.77
CA LYS A 358 15.14 -5.34 -1.68
C LYS A 358 16.07 -5.87 -2.75
N SER A 359 15.76 -5.48 -3.98
CA SER A 359 16.50 -5.83 -5.18
C SER A 359 17.71 -4.93 -5.38
N HIS A 360 18.85 -5.52 -5.72
CA HIS A 360 20.10 -4.83 -5.98
C HIS A 360 20.81 -5.41 -7.21
N LEU A 361 21.74 -4.64 -7.76
CA LEU A 361 22.68 -5.10 -8.78
C LEU A 361 24.10 -4.88 -8.26
N ILE A 362 24.87 -5.95 -8.27
CA ILE A 362 26.29 -5.97 -7.89
C ILE A 362 27.12 -6.26 -9.14
N PHE A 363 28.32 -5.71 -9.20
CA PHE A 363 29.21 -5.86 -10.35
C PHE A 363 30.54 -6.43 -9.89
N THR A 364 31.05 -7.39 -10.67
CA THR A 364 32.33 -8.06 -10.43
C THR A 364 33.14 -8.08 -11.72
N THR A 365 34.46 -8.11 -11.61
CA THR A 365 35.36 -8.21 -12.78
C THR A 365 35.59 -9.66 -13.19
N ASP A 366 35.60 -10.58 -12.23
CA ASP A 366 35.97 -12.00 -12.37
C ASP A 366 34.82 -12.97 -12.07
N GLY A 367 33.64 -12.46 -11.69
CA GLY A 367 32.49 -13.27 -11.29
C GLY A 367 32.37 -13.51 -9.78
N PHE A 368 33.34 -13.04 -8.99
CA PHE A 368 33.41 -13.25 -7.54
C PHE A 368 33.66 -11.96 -6.76
N ASN A 369 34.73 -11.24 -7.11
CA ASN A 369 35.18 -10.06 -6.38
C ASN A 369 34.46 -8.81 -6.86
N THR A 370 33.83 -8.10 -5.93
CA THR A 370 33.05 -6.89 -6.22
C THR A 370 33.95 -5.71 -6.56
N ILE A 371 33.44 -4.80 -7.41
CA ILE A 371 34.14 -3.56 -7.74
C ILE A 371 34.20 -2.63 -6.51
N ASN A 372 35.42 -2.33 -6.04
CA ASN A 372 35.66 -1.51 -4.84
C ASN A 372 35.45 0.01 -5.05
N ASP A 373 35.27 0.46 -6.30
CA ASP A 373 35.00 1.87 -6.62
C ASP A 373 33.48 2.13 -6.64
N ASP A 374 32.98 2.73 -5.55
CA ASP A 374 31.55 3.04 -5.35
C ASP A 374 30.98 3.92 -6.47
N LYS A 375 31.74 4.89 -6.98
CA LYS A 375 31.28 5.79 -8.05
C LYS A 375 31.05 5.01 -9.33
N LYS A 376 31.97 4.12 -9.68
CA LYS A 376 31.83 3.22 -10.84
C LYS A 376 30.68 2.24 -10.64
N ALA A 377 30.59 1.58 -9.49
CA ALA A 377 29.51 0.64 -9.19
C ALA A 377 28.13 1.29 -9.32
N HIS A 378 27.95 2.51 -8.80
CA HIS A 378 26.72 3.27 -8.96
C HIS A 378 26.41 3.67 -10.41
N ALA A 379 27.43 4.05 -11.19
CA ALA A 379 27.26 4.35 -12.61
C ALA A 379 26.82 3.11 -13.40
N TYR A 380 27.44 1.95 -13.16
CA TYR A 380 27.07 0.69 -13.79
C TYR A 380 25.66 0.24 -13.40
N ARG A 381 25.28 0.39 -12.12
CA ARG A 381 23.91 0.10 -11.65
C ARG A 381 22.88 0.91 -12.42
N ARG A 382 23.09 2.22 -12.57
CA ARG A 382 22.18 3.09 -13.34
C ARG A 382 22.14 2.69 -14.82
N LYS A 383 23.30 2.43 -15.42
CA LYS A 383 23.40 2.04 -16.83
C LYS A 383 22.69 0.71 -17.12
N LYS A 384 22.89 -0.31 -16.28
CA LYS A 384 22.27 -1.62 -16.43
C LYS A 384 20.77 -1.58 -16.10
N GLY A 385 20.43 -0.96 -14.97
CA GLY A 385 19.04 -0.87 -14.47
C GLY A 385 18.13 0.00 -15.33
N LYS A 386 18.65 0.88 -16.19
CA LYS A 386 17.85 1.75 -17.09
C LYS A 386 16.86 0.96 -17.98
N ARG A 387 17.17 -0.30 -18.31
CA ARG A 387 16.32 -1.15 -19.15
C ARG A 387 15.48 -2.16 -18.36
N PHE A 388 15.60 -2.17 -17.03
CA PHE A 388 14.90 -3.12 -16.18
C PHE A 388 13.56 -2.51 -15.76
N PHE A 389 12.51 -2.87 -16.49
CA PHE A 389 11.13 -2.57 -16.12
C PHE A 389 10.63 -3.54 -15.03
N ASN A 390 9.42 -3.32 -14.52
CA ASN A 390 8.86 -4.10 -13.41
C ASN A 390 8.85 -5.62 -13.67
N GLU A 391 8.55 -6.04 -14.90
CA GLU A 391 8.62 -7.45 -15.30
C GLU A 391 10.03 -8.03 -15.11
N GLU A 392 11.07 -7.29 -15.51
CA GLU A 392 12.45 -7.74 -15.41
C GLU A 392 12.86 -7.96 -13.94
N TRP A 393 12.54 -6.98 -13.07
CA TRP A 393 12.81 -7.06 -11.64
C TRP A 393 12.02 -8.18 -10.96
N ARG A 394 10.74 -8.32 -11.29
CA ARG A 394 9.90 -9.42 -10.80
C ARG A 394 10.49 -10.77 -11.20
N ASP A 395 10.81 -10.96 -12.47
CA ASP A 395 11.29 -12.26 -12.94
C ASP A 395 12.66 -12.61 -12.35
N LEU A 396 13.53 -11.62 -12.10
CA LEU A 396 14.79 -11.81 -11.40
C LEU A 396 14.58 -12.20 -9.93
N LEU A 397 13.64 -11.56 -9.24
CA LEU A 397 13.26 -11.91 -7.87
C LEU A 397 12.78 -13.35 -7.79
N LEU A 398 11.81 -13.72 -8.63
CA LEU A 398 11.23 -15.07 -8.68
C LEU A 398 12.31 -16.12 -8.98
N ALA A 399 13.17 -15.86 -9.96
CA ALA A 399 14.28 -16.74 -10.29
C ALA A 399 15.24 -16.92 -9.12
N MET A 400 15.59 -15.83 -8.43
CA MET A 400 16.49 -15.87 -7.28
C MET A 400 15.93 -16.70 -6.13
N LEU A 401 14.63 -16.57 -5.82
CA LEU A 401 13.96 -17.38 -4.80
C LEU A 401 13.91 -18.86 -5.20
N GLN A 402 13.61 -19.16 -6.46
CA GLN A 402 13.61 -20.53 -6.98
C GLN A 402 14.99 -21.19 -6.93
N ASN A 403 16.06 -20.41 -7.07
CA ASN A 403 17.43 -20.88 -6.89
C ASN A 403 17.78 -21.24 -5.43
N LEU A 404 16.95 -20.88 -4.46
CA LEU A 404 17.15 -21.22 -3.05
C LEU A 404 16.56 -22.58 -2.66
N LYS A 405 15.82 -23.24 -3.55
CA LYS A 405 15.26 -24.57 -3.31
C LYS A 405 16.35 -25.62 -3.11
N ASP A 406 16.05 -26.55 -2.22
CA ASP A 406 16.85 -27.74 -1.97
C ASP A 406 16.52 -28.86 -2.98
N PRO A 407 17.20 -30.02 -2.91
CA PRO A 407 16.88 -31.17 -3.75
C PRO A 407 15.46 -31.72 -3.58
N GLU A 408 14.80 -31.44 -2.45
CA GLU A 408 13.39 -31.78 -2.17
C GLU A 408 12.42 -30.68 -2.67
N HIS A 409 12.94 -29.69 -3.40
CA HIS A 409 12.21 -28.54 -3.93
C HIS A 409 11.64 -27.59 -2.88
N GLU A 410 12.17 -27.61 -1.65
CA GLU A 410 11.75 -26.74 -0.56
C GLU A 410 12.83 -25.72 -0.17
N ILE A 411 12.43 -24.61 0.46
CA ILE A 411 13.36 -23.60 0.97
C ILE A 411 13.39 -23.70 2.49
N LYS A 412 14.13 -24.68 3.01
CA LYS A 412 14.18 -24.99 4.44
C LYS A 412 15.59 -25.16 5.01
N ILE A 413 15.68 -25.03 6.33
CA ILE A 413 16.88 -25.35 7.11
C ILE A 413 16.49 -25.94 8.47
N LYS A 414 17.29 -26.88 8.97
CA LYS A 414 17.13 -27.43 10.32
C LYS A 414 17.50 -26.35 11.34
N VAL A 415 16.63 -26.12 12.32
CA VAL A 415 16.84 -25.11 13.38
C VAL A 415 16.87 -25.70 14.78
N SER A 416 16.27 -26.89 14.96
CA SER A 416 16.27 -27.71 16.17
C SER A 416 15.95 -29.14 15.74
N ASP A 417 15.10 -29.88 16.46
CA ASP A 417 14.46 -31.11 15.96
C ASP A 417 13.42 -30.85 14.86
N THR A 418 13.18 -29.57 14.55
CA THR A 418 12.23 -29.10 13.54
C THR A 418 12.93 -28.22 12.49
N PHE A 419 12.18 -27.86 11.45
CA PHE A 419 12.66 -27.05 10.33
C PHE A 419 12.06 -25.64 10.37
N PHE A 420 12.82 -24.69 9.84
CA PHE A 420 12.32 -23.41 9.40
C PHE A 420 12.19 -23.46 7.87
N LYS A 421 11.01 -23.13 7.34
CA LYS A 421 10.68 -23.21 5.92
C LYS A 421 10.10 -21.88 5.45
N MET A 422 10.61 -21.38 4.33
CA MET A 422 10.03 -20.23 3.63
C MET A 422 8.99 -20.71 2.62
N LYS A 423 7.98 -19.88 2.35
CA LYS A 423 7.10 -20.13 1.21
C LYS A 423 7.91 -20.20 -0.09
N GLU A 424 7.40 -20.93 -1.05
CA GLU A 424 8.03 -21.01 -2.37
C GLU A 424 8.06 -19.65 -3.09
N TRP A 425 7.03 -18.84 -2.90
CA TRP A 425 6.78 -17.61 -3.64
C TRP A 425 6.60 -16.41 -2.70
N PRO A 426 6.88 -15.19 -3.18
CA PRO A 426 6.53 -13.98 -2.43
C PRO A 426 5.01 -13.79 -2.39
N GLU A 427 4.53 -12.95 -1.48
CA GLU A 427 3.12 -12.62 -1.38
C GLU A 427 2.62 -11.94 -2.67
N THR A 428 1.35 -12.17 -2.99
CA THR A 428 0.68 -11.62 -4.17
C THR A 428 -0.63 -10.97 -3.79
N PHE A 429 -1.01 -9.93 -4.52
CA PHE A 429 -2.28 -9.21 -4.35
C PHE A 429 -3.01 -9.08 -5.69
#